data_AF-A0AA97A140-F1
#
_entry.id   AF-A0AA97A140-F1
#
_cell.length_a   1.000
_cell.length_b   1.000
_cell.length_c   1.000
_cell.angle_alpha   90.00
_cell.angle_beta   90.00
_cell.angle_gamma   90.00
#
_symmetry.space_group_name_H-M   'P 1'
#
loop_
_entity.id
_entity.type
_entity.pdbx_description
1 polymer ?
#
loop_
_entity_poly.entity_id
_entity_poly.type
_entity_poly.pdbx_seq_one_letter_code
_entity_poly.pdbx_strand_id
1 'polypeptide(L)'
;MPFKRNIAYVLLALLLLLSSYHPYETIEMTIQMMLFNADWLFILVLPILSLYNGQAGPRTAFSRYFFYIFYPLHLWLLATFAYFL
;
A
#
# COMPACT_ATOMS: atom_id res chain seq x y z
N MET A 1 -3.58 15.02 15.87
CA MET A 1 -5.01 14.77 15.62
C MET A 1 -5.16 13.96 14.33
N PRO A 2 -5.82 12.78 14.38
CA PRO A 2 -5.90 11.85 13.25
C PRO A 2 -6.55 12.47 12.00
N PHE A 3 -7.48 13.42 12.16
CA PHE A 3 -8.17 14.09 11.05
C PHE A 3 -7.23 14.90 10.14
N LYS A 4 -6.42 15.82 10.71
CA LYS A 4 -5.47 16.65 9.92
C LYS A 4 -4.46 15.79 9.16
N ARG A 5 -3.97 14.73 9.81
CA ARG A 5 -3.05 13.74 9.21
C ARG A 5 -3.73 13.01 8.05
N ASN A 6 -4.95 12.53 8.23
CA ASN A 6 -5.68 11.81 7.19
C ASN A 6 -5.94 12.71 5.98
N ILE A 7 -6.30 13.99 6.19
CA ILE A 7 -6.41 14.96 5.09
C ILE A 7 -5.07 15.11 4.35
N ALA A 8 -3.97 15.27 5.08
CA ALA A 8 -2.65 15.37 4.46
C ALA A 8 -2.30 14.12 3.62
N TYR A 9 -2.63 12.92 4.09
CA TYR A 9 -2.44 11.70 3.32
C TYR A 9 -3.35 11.61 2.10
N VAL A 10 -4.62 12.04 2.19
CA VAL A 10 -5.52 12.11 1.03
C VAL A 10 -4.99 13.08 -0.02
N LEU A 11 -4.52 14.26 0.40
CA LEU A 11 -3.91 15.25 -0.50
C LEU A 11 -2.63 14.70 -1.16
N LEU A 12 -1.79 14.01 -0.39
CA LEU A 12 -0.59 13.37 -0.93
C LEU A 12 -0.95 12.26 -1.92
N ALA A 13 -1.93 11.41 -1.61
CA ALA A 13 -2.41 10.37 -2.52
C ALA A 13 -2.95 10.95 -3.82
N LEU A 14 -3.69 12.05 -3.76
CA LEU A 14 -4.17 12.77 -4.93
C LEU A 14 -3.02 13.35 -5.75
N LEU A 15 -2.03 13.96 -5.11
CA LEU A 15 -0.84 14.48 -5.79
C LEU A 15 -0.06 13.36 -6.49
N LEU A 16 0.12 12.22 -5.83
CA LEU A 16 0.78 11.05 -6.41
C LEU A 16 -0.03 10.47 -7.58
N LEU A 17 -1.36 10.39 -7.45
CA LEU A 17 -2.24 9.94 -8.53
C LEU A 17 -2.11 10.82 -9.77
N LEU A 18 -2.17 12.14 -9.58
CA LEU A 18 -1.99 13.10 -10.67
C LEU A 18 -0.61 13.01 -11.30
N SER A 19 0.45 12.78 -10.50
CA SER A 19 1.80 12.58 -11.01
C SER A 19 1.98 11.25 -11.77
N SER A 20 1.22 10.21 -11.41
CA SER A 20 1.25 8.91 -12.10
C SER A 20 0.49 8.90 -13.43
N TYR A 21 -0.40 9.87 -13.64
CA TYR A 21 -1.24 9.92 -14.83
C TYR A 21 -0.42 10.38 -16.04
N HIS A 22 -0.20 9.45 -16.97
CA HIS A 22 0.39 9.70 -18.27
C HIS A 22 -0.50 9.06 -19.33
N PRO A 23 -1.07 9.82 -20.29
CA PRO A 23 -1.91 9.25 -21.34
C PRO A 23 -1.06 8.45 -22.35
N TYR A 24 -1.46 7.21 -22.59
CA TYR A 24 -0.90 6.34 -23.63
C TYR A 24 -1.91 6.15 -24.77
N GLU A 25 -1.49 5.42 -25.81
CA GLU A 25 -2.29 5.14 -27.01
C GLU A 25 -3.64 4.51 -26.68
N THR A 26 -3.71 3.67 -25.64
CA THR A 26 -4.95 3.08 -25.15
C THR A 26 -5.19 3.41 -23.68
N ILE A 27 -6.47 3.44 -23.31
CA ILE A 27 -6.90 3.61 -21.91
C ILE A 27 -6.40 2.43 -21.07
N GLU A 28 -6.40 1.21 -21.64
CA GLU A 28 -5.89 0.02 -20.97
C GLU A 28 -4.41 0.18 -20.59
N MET A 29 -3.56 0.59 -21.55
CA MET A 29 -2.14 0.82 -21.29
C MET A 29 -1.94 1.92 -20.24
N THR A 30 -2.74 2.98 -20.30
CA THR A 30 -2.71 4.06 -19.31
C THR A 30 -3.00 3.54 -17.90
N ILE A 31 -4.05 2.73 -17.75
CA ILE A 31 -4.41 2.14 -16.46
C ILE A 31 -3.33 1.16 -15.99
N GLN A 32 -2.81 0.30 -16.87
CA GLN A 32 -1.74 -0.64 -16.54
C GLN A 32 -0.48 0.07 -16.04
N MET A 33 -0.05 1.14 -16.72
CA MET A 33 1.13 1.91 -16.31
C MET A 33 0.90 2.65 -14.98
N MET A 34 -0.30 3.18 -14.75
CA MET A 34 -0.68 3.78 -13.45
C MET A 34 -0.71 2.76 -12.32
N LEU A 35 -1.09 1.51 -12.60
CA LEU A 35 -1.11 0.42 -11.62
C LEU A 35 0.27 -0.21 -11.40
N PHE A 36 1.16 -0.13 -12.39
CA PHE A 36 2.54 -0.61 -12.25
C PHE A 36 3.33 0.21 -11.21
N ASN A 37 3.08 1.53 -11.13
CA ASN A 37 3.61 2.42 -10.10
C ASN A 37 2.48 3.01 -9.24
N ALA A 38 1.71 2.14 -8.59
CA ALA A 38 0.50 2.53 -7.85
C ALA A 38 0.76 3.14 -6.46
N ASP A 39 1.80 3.98 -6.31
CA ASP A 39 2.17 4.57 -5.02
C ASP A 39 1.02 5.34 -4.37
N TRP A 40 0.16 5.95 -5.19
CA TRP A 40 -1.05 6.66 -4.77
C TRP A 40 -2.06 5.78 -4.01
N LEU A 41 -2.01 4.45 -4.16
CA LEU A 41 -2.85 3.50 -3.41
C LEU A 41 -2.42 3.33 -1.94
N PHE A 42 -1.30 3.93 -1.49
CA PHE A 42 -0.89 3.86 -0.08
C PHE A 42 -2.01 4.30 0.89
N ILE A 43 -2.93 5.14 0.42
CA ILE A 43 -4.08 5.63 1.19
C ILE A 43 -4.98 4.51 1.71
N LEU A 44 -4.96 3.33 1.08
CA LEU A 44 -5.69 2.13 1.52
C LEU A 44 -5.23 1.61 2.89
N VAL A 45 -4.10 2.10 3.42
CA VAL A 45 -3.69 1.82 4.81
C VAL A 45 -4.57 2.53 5.83
N LEU A 46 -5.27 3.61 5.47
CA LEU A 46 -6.03 4.44 6.41
C LEU A 46 -7.12 3.68 7.18
N PRO A 47 -7.95 2.82 6.56
CA PRO A 47 -8.90 1.98 7.30
C PRO A 47 -8.21 1.09 8.33
N ILE A 48 -7.10 0.44 7.96
CA ILE A 48 -6.32 -0.40 8.88
C ILE A 48 -5.75 0.43 10.02
N LEU A 49 -5.21 1.60 9.72
CA LEU A 49 -4.67 2.53 10.71
C LEU A 49 -5.75 3.10 11.63
N SER A 50 -7.00 3.18 11.18
CA SER A 50 -8.13 3.63 12.00
C SER A 50 -8.52 2.63 13.09
N LEU A 51 -8.22 1.34 12.88
CA LEU A 51 -8.41 0.28 13.87
C LEU A 51 -7.32 0.28 14.95
N TYR A 52 -6.26 1.06 14.77
CA TYR A 52 -5.14 1.10 15.70
C TYR A 52 -5.47 1.93 16.94
N ASN A 53 -5.25 1.34 18.11
CA ASN A 53 -5.55 1.95 19.41
C ASN A 53 -4.45 2.93 19.91
N GLY A 54 -3.39 3.15 19.14
CA GLY A 54 -2.30 4.07 19.51
C GLY A 54 -1.33 3.54 20.56
N GLN A 55 -1.49 2.29 21.03
CA GLN A 55 -0.62 1.68 22.04
C GLN A 55 0.41 0.76 21.39
N ALA A 56 1.61 0.70 21.97
CA ALA A 56 2.61 -0.25 21.53
C ALA A 56 2.07 -1.68 21.65
N GLY A 57 2.26 -2.48 20.59
CA GLY A 57 1.88 -3.89 20.61
C GLY A 57 2.67 -4.69 21.66
N PRO A 58 2.18 -5.89 22.03
CA PRO A 58 2.87 -6.74 22.98
C PRO A 58 4.25 -7.15 22.45
N ARG A 59 5.28 -7.12 23.32
CA ARG A 59 6.67 -7.43 22.98
C ARG A 59 6.94 -8.95 23.04
N THR A 60 6.11 -9.74 22.39
CA THR A 60 6.22 -11.20 22.33
C THR A 60 7.27 -11.64 21.30
N ALA A 61 7.69 -12.91 21.36
CA ALA A 61 8.53 -13.48 20.31
C ALA A 61 7.84 -13.43 18.95
N PHE A 62 6.52 -13.66 18.90
CA PHE A 62 5.75 -13.58 17.67
C PHE A 62 5.83 -12.20 17.01
N SER A 63 5.55 -11.11 17.75
CA SER A 63 5.61 -9.75 17.17
C SER A 63 7.02 -9.35 16.72
N ARG A 64 8.06 -9.93 17.34
CA ARG A 64 9.47 -9.74 16.93
C ARG A 64 9.79 -10.46 15.63
N TYR A 65 9.33 -11.70 15.46
CA TYR A 65 9.69 -12.54 14.31
C TYR A 65 8.69 -12.48 13.16
N PHE A 66 7.49 -11.95 13.39
CA PHE A 66 6.44 -11.84 12.37
C PHE A 66 6.98 -11.18 11.10
N PHE A 67 7.67 -10.05 11.22
CA PHE A 67 8.24 -9.35 10.07
C PHE A 67 9.25 -10.20 9.29
N TYR A 68 10.12 -10.94 9.98
CA TYR A 68 11.15 -11.77 9.34
C TYR A 68 10.59 -12.97 8.58
N ILE A 69 9.42 -13.48 8.98
CA ILE A 69 8.73 -14.56 8.27
C ILE A 69 7.83 -13.99 7.18
N PHE A 70 7.06 -12.95 7.51
CA PHE A 70 6.10 -12.34 6.59
C PHE A 70 6.80 -11.71 5.38
N TYR A 71 7.97 -11.07 5.58
CA TYR A 71 8.69 -10.40 4.51
C TYR A 71 9.09 -11.34 3.35
N PRO A 72 9.79 -12.46 3.55
CA PRO A 72 10.05 -13.41 2.46
C PRO A 72 8.77 -14.09 1.96
N LEU A 73 7.83 -14.41 2.87
CA LEU A 73 6.63 -15.16 2.51
C LEU A 73 5.70 -14.39 1.57
N HIS A 74 5.46 -13.10 1.78
CA HIS A 74 4.57 -12.34 0.90
C HIS A 74 5.15 -12.16 -0.50
N LEU A 75 6.48 -12.03 -0.62
CA LEU A 75 7.15 -12.00 -1.93
C LEU A 75 7.01 -13.34 -2.67
N TRP A 76 7.15 -14.45 -1.95
CA TRP A 76 6.92 -15.78 -2.53
C TRP A 76 5.47 -15.96 -2.97
N LEU A 77 4.50 -15.52 -2.15
CA LEU A 77 3.09 -15.57 -2.53
C LEU A 77 2.81 -14.75 -3.80
N LEU A 78 3.33 -13.52 -3.90
CA LEU A 78 3.21 -12.70 -5.10
C LEU A 78 3.83 -13.37 -6.32
N ALA A 79 5.03 -13.95 -6.19
CA ALA A 79 5.70 -14.68 -7.26
C ALA A 79 4.92 -15.94 -7.68
N THR A 80 4.36 -16.68 -6.72
CA THR A 80 3.50 -17.83 -6.98
C THR A 80 2.22 -17.42 -7.73
N PHE A 81 1.55 -16.35 -7.30
CA PHE A 81 0.38 -15.84 -8.01
C PHE A 81 0.73 -15.40 -9.44
N ALA A 82 1.85 -14.69 -9.63
CA ALA A 82 2.31 -14.27 -10.95
C ALA A 82 2.76 -15.44 -11.86
N TYR A 83 3.14 -16.58 -11.28
CA TYR A 83 3.52 -17.77 -12.05
C TYR A 83 2.30 -18.57 -12.54
N PHE A 84 1.24 -18.62 -11.73
CA PHE A 84 0.06 -19.45 -12.01
C PHE A 84 -1.13 -18.70 -12.64
N LEU A 85 -1.20 -17.37 -12.48
CA LEU A 85 -2.23 -16.50 -13.04
C LEU A 85 -1.68 -15.73 -14.25
#